data_AF-A0A7X9FXF3-F1
#
_entry.id   AF-A0A7X9FXF3-F1
#
_cell.length_a   1.000
_cell.length_b   1.000
_cell.length_c   1.000
_cell.angle_alpha   90.00
_cell.angle_beta   90.00
_cell.angle_gamma   90.00
#
_symmetry.space_group_name_H-M   'P 1'
#
loop_
_entity.id
_entity.type
_entity.pdbx_description
1 polymer ?
#
loop_
_entity_poly.entity_id
_entity_poly.type
_entity_poly.pdbx_seq_one_letter_code
_entity_poly.pdbx_strand_id
1 'polypeptide(L)'
;MARLGKQKARRLGAGKKKLWLTIGGLLLLVSLLLRFWPLGPVFKEPLSPVLFSEDGQLLGARLAADGQWRFPRGEKIPEKYFKAVLQF
;
A
#
# COMPACT_ATOMS: atom_id res chain seq x y z
N MET A 1 16.65 28.16 -53.09
CA MET A 1 15.62 27.41 -52.33
C MET A 1 16.17 26.37 -51.32
N ALA A 2 17.42 26.45 -50.84
CA ALA A 2 18.01 25.42 -49.97
C ALA A 2 17.83 25.63 -48.43
N ARG A 3 17.36 26.81 -47.99
CA ARG A 3 17.26 27.15 -46.55
C ARG A 3 16.02 26.57 -45.85
N LEU A 4 14.94 26.29 -46.59
CA LEU A 4 13.70 25.73 -46.02
C LEU A 4 13.83 24.26 -45.60
N GLY A 5 14.58 23.43 -46.35
CA GLY A 5 14.79 22.01 -46.02
C GLY A 5 15.56 21.77 -44.72
N LYS A 6 16.60 22.57 -44.47
CA LYS A 6 17.42 22.48 -43.24
C LYS A 6 16.64 22.90 -41.98
N GLN A 7 15.73 23.86 -42.11
CA GLN A 7 14.84 24.28 -41.01
C GLN A 7 13.79 23.22 -40.66
N LYS A 8 13.18 22.58 -41.67
CA LYS A 8 12.19 21.51 -41.47
C LYS A 8 12.82 20.27 -40.83
N ALA A 9 14.01 19.87 -41.25
CA ALA A 9 14.78 18.76 -40.66
C ALA A 9 15.17 19.02 -39.19
N ARG A 10 15.60 20.25 -38.86
CA ARG A 10 15.89 20.66 -37.47
C ARG A 10 14.65 20.62 -36.56
N ARG A 11 13.49 21.09 -37.05
CA ARG A 11 12.21 21.05 -36.29
C ARG A 11 11.72 19.61 -36.05
N LEU A 12 11.83 18.73 -37.05
CA LEU A 12 11.47 17.31 -36.93
C LEU A 12 12.35 16.57 -35.91
N GLY A 13 13.66 16.85 -35.89
CA GLY A 13 14.59 16.28 -34.90
C GLY A 13 14.35 16.79 -33.47
N ALA A 14 13.97 18.06 -33.31
CA ALA A 14 13.63 18.63 -32.01
C ALA A 14 12.34 18.03 -31.42
N GLY A 15 11.33 17.76 -32.25
CA GLY A 15 10.09 17.09 -31.83
C GLY A 15 10.32 15.64 -31.37
N LYS A 16 11.14 14.88 -32.09
CA LYS A 16 11.53 13.52 -31.69
C LYS A 16 12.30 13.54 -30.36
N LYS A 17 13.27 14.44 -30.19
CA LYS A 17 14.03 14.57 -28.93
C LYS A 17 13.13 14.91 -27.74
N LYS A 18 12.17 15.83 -27.90
CA LYS A 18 11.17 16.14 -26.87
C LYS A 18 10.32 14.92 -26.53
N LEU A 19 9.88 14.14 -27.52
CA LEU A 19 9.12 12.91 -27.31
C LEU A 19 9.90 11.85 -26.51
N TRP A 20 11.18 11.63 -26.84
CA TRP A 20 12.05 10.71 -26.09
C TRP A 20 12.29 11.16 -24.65
N LEU A 21 12.46 12.47 -24.43
CA LEU A 21 12.57 13.03 -23.07
C LEU A 21 11.28 12.85 -22.27
N THR A 22 10.10 13.04 -22.87
CA THR A 22 8.82 12.82 -22.19
C THR A 22 8.59 11.35 -21.87
N ILE A 23 8.92 10.44 -22.79
CA ILE A 23 8.81 8.99 -22.57
C ILE A 23 9.76 8.55 -21.46
N GLY A 24 11.02 9.01 -21.50
CA GLY A 24 12.00 8.72 -20.45
C GLY A 24 11.57 9.25 -19.09
N GLY A 25 11.03 10.46 -19.03
CA GLY A 25 10.50 11.05 -17.79
C GLY A 25 9.30 10.27 -17.24
N LEU A 26 8.37 9.85 -18.11
CA LEU A 26 7.22 9.05 -17.71
C LEU A 26 7.62 7.65 -17.20
N LEU A 27 8.55 6.99 -17.89
CA LEU A 27 9.09 5.69 -17.46
C LEU A 27 9.82 5.79 -16.13
N LEU A 28 10.60 6.85 -15.92
CA LEU A 28 11.27 7.11 -14.65
C LEU A 28 10.25 7.34 -13.54
N LEU A 29 9.21 8.15 -13.79
CA LEU A 29 8.14 8.39 -12.83
C LEU A 29 7.43 7.08 -12.45
N VAL A 30 7.02 6.28 -13.43
CA VAL A 30 6.36 4.98 -13.20
C VAL A 30 7.28 4.03 -12.44
N SER A 31 8.57 3.98 -12.79
CA SER A 31 9.56 3.16 -12.07
C SER A 31 9.72 3.59 -10.61
N LEU A 32 9.72 4.89 -10.33
CA LEU A 32 9.77 5.42 -8.96
C LEU A 32 8.50 5.07 -8.20
N LEU A 33 7.33 5.27 -8.81
CA LEU A 33 6.06 4.89 -8.19
C LEU A 33 6.04 3.41 -7.84
N LEU A 34 6.39 2.51 -8.77
CA LEU A 34 6.42 1.07 -8.50
C LEU A 34 7.45 0.67 -7.43
N ARG A 35 8.58 1.38 -7.35
CA ARG A 35 9.63 1.10 -6.35
C ARG A 35 9.23 1.53 -4.94
N PHE A 36 8.55 2.66 -4.81
CA PHE A 36 8.16 3.24 -3.52
C PHE A 36 6.72 2.90 -3.13
N TRP A 37 5.94 2.29 -4.02
CA TRP A 37 4.62 1.78 -3.68
C TRP A 37 4.76 0.57 -2.75
N PRO A 38 4.06 0.54 -1.60
CA PRO A 38 4.07 -0.63 -0.75
C PRO A 38 3.31 -1.76 -1.44
N LEU A 39 4.04 -2.73 -2.00
CA LEU A 39 3.49 -3.92 -2.67
C LEU A 39 3.06 -5.03 -1.69
N GLY A 40 2.94 -4.73 -0.40
CA GLY A 40 2.63 -5.72 0.64
C GLY A 40 1.79 -5.13 1.78
N PRO A 41 1.42 -5.95 2.78
CA PRO A 41 0.71 -5.47 3.94
C PRO A 41 1.52 -4.36 4.61
N VAL A 42 0.93 -3.17 4.63
CA VAL A 42 1.57 -1.95 5.19
C VAL A 42 1.72 -2.08 6.71
N PHE A 43 0.88 -2.91 7.33
CA PHE A 43 0.86 -3.16 8.76
C PHE A 43 1.05 -4.64 9.05
N LYS A 44 1.92 -4.92 10.02
CA LYS A 44 1.98 -6.23 10.67
C LYS A 44 0.91 -6.25 11.76
N GLU A 45 0.07 -7.27 11.78
CA GLU A 45 -0.99 -7.44 12.78
C GLU A 45 -0.68 -8.67 13.65
N PRO A 46 0.32 -8.59 14.54
CA PRO A 46 0.58 -9.69 15.46
C PRO A 46 -0.61 -9.85 16.42
N LEU A 47 -1.00 -11.09 16.63
CA LEU A 47 -2.04 -11.46 17.59
C LEU A 47 -1.44 -11.79 18.95
N SER A 48 -2.22 -11.52 19.99
CA SER A 48 -1.99 -11.93 21.36
C SER A 48 -2.17 -13.44 21.48
N PRO A 49 -1.14 -14.20 21.88
CA PRO A 49 -1.29 -15.62 22.13
C PRO A 49 -2.11 -15.84 23.40
N VAL A 50 -2.96 -16.85 23.36
CA VAL A 50 -3.87 -17.23 24.45
C VAL A 50 -3.64 -18.70 24.78
N LEU A 51 -3.50 -18.99 26.07
CA LEU A 51 -3.32 -20.34 26.59
C LEU A 51 -4.64 -20.84 27.19
N PHE A 52 -5.07 -22.00 26.74
CA PHE A 52 -6.24 -22.70 27.26
C PHE A 52 -5.82 -24.01 27.93
N SER A 53 -6.60 -24.46 28.92
CA SER A 53 -6.50 -25.82 29.45
C SER A 53 -7.07 -26.83 28.46
N GLU A 54 -6.86 -28.12 28.72
CA GLU A 54 -7.46 -29.20 27.93
C GLU A 54 -9.00 -29.12 27.93
N ASP A 55 -9.60 -28.74 29.05
CA ASP A 55 -11.05 -28.51 29.18
C ASP A 55 -11.54 -27.18 28.58
N GLY A 56 -10.65 -26.43 27.90
CA GLY A 56 -11.00 -25.17 27.23
C GLY A 56 -11.08 -23.94 28.15
N GLN A 57 -10.62 -24.02 29.39
CA GLN A 57 -10.58 -22.86 30.30
C GLN A 57 -9.41 -21.94 29.98
N LEU A 58 -9.63 -20.62 30.03
CA LEU A 58 -8.57 -19.64 29.83
C LEU A 58 -7.55 -19.69 30.98
N LEU A 59 -6.31 -20.08 30.67
CA LEU A 59 -5.21 -20.11 31.65
C LEU A 59 -4.39 -18.81 31.63
N GLY A 60 -4.34 -18.13 30.49
CA GLY A 60 -3.66 -16.83 30.40
C GLY A 60 -3.59 -16.28 28.98
N ALA A 61 -3.21 -15.01 28.88
CA ALA A 61 -2.98 -14.33 27.61
C ALA A 61 -1.75 -13.42 27.72
N ARG A 62 -1.07 -13.18 26.59
CA ARG A 62 0.06 -12.24 26.53
C ARG A 62 -0.18 -11.19 25.46
N LEU A 63 0.52 -10.06 25.60
CA LEU A 63 0.53 -9.00 24.59
C LEU A 63 1.05 -9.56 23.26
N ALA A 64 0.56 -9.00 22.16
CA ALA A 64 1.12 -9.26 20.85
C ALA A 64 2.59 -8.79 20.80
N ALA A 65 3.33 -9.20 19.76
CA ALA A 65 4.76 -8.89 19.63
C ALA A 65 5.09 -7.38 19.67
N ASP A 66 4.13 -6.52 19.35
CA ASP A 66 4.25 -5.06 19.39
C ASP A 66 3.69 -4.43 20.67
N GLY A 67 3.35 -5.23 21.68
CA GLY A 67 2.85 -4.73 22.96
C GLY A 67 1.37 -4.31 22.95
N GLN A 68 0.61 -4.64 21.91
CA GLN A 68 -0.83 -4.34 21.87
C GLN A 68 -1.68 -5.58 22.22
N TRP A 69 -2.90 -5.34 22.68
CA TRP A 69 -3.91 -6.39 22.83
C TRP A 69 -4.65 -6.56 21.51
N ARG A 70 -4.39 -7.67 20.80
CA ARG A 70 -5.09 -7.99 19.55
C ARG A 70 -5.50 -9.45 19.55
N PHE A 71 -6.79 -9.71 19.47
CA PHE A 71 -7.34 -11.05 19.37
C PHE A 71 -7.84 -11.30 17.94
N PRO A 72 -7.88 -12.56 17.49
CA PRO A 72 -8.47 -12.88 16.19
C PRO A 72 -9.91 -12.35 16.10
N ARG A 73 -10.31 -11.97 14.88
CA ARG A 73 -11.66 -11.47 14.62
C ARG A 73 -12.69 -12.56 14.91
N GLY A 74 -13.65 -12.26 15.79
CA GLY A 74 -14.81 -13.12 16.00
C GLY A 74 -15.75 -13.11 14.79
N GLU A 75 -16.51 -14.19 14.60
CA GLU A 75 -17.48 -14.31 13.49
C GLU A 75 -18.57 -13.25 13.53
N LYS A 76 -18.97 -12.81 14.73
CA LYS A 76 -20.02 -11.83 14.96
C LYS A 76 -19.58 -10.79 15.97
N ILE A 77 -20.01 -9.55 15.75
CA ILE A 77 -19.85 -8.47 16.70
C ILE A 77 -20.95 -8.61 17.77
N PRO A 78 -20.64 -8.55 19.08
CA PRO A 78 -21.65 -8.59 20.12
C PRO A 78 -22.65 -7.43 19.98
N GLU A 79 -23.95 -7.74 20.06
CA GLU A 79 -25.02 -6.74 19.87
C GLU A 79 -24.90 -5.56 20.85
N LYS A 80 -24.49 -5.85 22.10
CA LYS A 80 -24.24 -4.83 23.12
C LYS A 80 -23.16 -3.85 22.68
N TYR A 81 -22.05 -4.35 22.12
CA TYR A 81 -20.95 -3.52 21.62
C TYR A 81 -21.40 -2.65 20.45
N PHE A 82 -22.10 -3.24 19.48
CA PHE A 82 -22.64 -2.52 18.33
C PHE A 82 -23.58 -1.39 18.73
N LYS A 83 -24.55 -1.67 19.62
CA LYS A 83 -25.49 -0.66 20.13
C LYS A 83 -24.76 0.46 20.85
N ALA A 84 -23.81 0.12 21.71
CA ALA A 84 -22.96 1.10 22.38
C ALA A 84 -22.37 2.05 21.34
N VAL A 85 -21.52 1.53 20.44
CA VAL A 85 -20.76 2.35 19.46
C VAL A 85 -21.64 3.28 18.63
N LEU A 86 -22.88 2.89 18.30
CA LEU A 86 -23.77 3.68 17.45
C LEU A 86 -24.74 4.62 18.19
N GLN A 87 -25.05 4.36 19.45
CA GLN A 87 -25.97 5.19 20.25
C GLN A 87 -25.25 6.22 21.13
N PHE A 88 -23.94 6.40 20.95
CA PHE A 88 -23.16 7.47 21.57
C PHE A 88 -23.17 8.75 20.73
#